data_AF-A0A7Z8L4L1-F1
#
_entry.id   AF-A0A7Z8L4L1-F1
#
_cell.length_a   1.000
_cell.length_b   1.000
_cell.length_c   1.000
_cell.angle_alpha   90.00
_cell.angle_beta   90.00
_cell.angle_gamma   90.00
#
_symmetry.space_group_name_H-M   'P 1'
#
loop_
_entity.id
_entity.type
_entity.pdbx_description
1 polymer ?
#
loop_
_entity_poly.entity_id
_entity_poly.type
_entity_poly.pdbx_seq_one_letter_code
_entity_poly.pdbx_strand_id
1 'polypeptide(L)'
;MFGLGARDAILRWLEARSDLSPALRLVRGALARHQGREDIAQRDFQACFQMMDILETERTSTETTVTARLAFFALDYLPWEVVWQPIQRLVGEECYRALAAMVAECLGRPVESAEAYRSLGQIGSGFVALGQRGLQRLGLGEEDTPPSEPLNL
;
A
#
# COMPACT_ATOMS: atom_id res chain seq x y z
N MET A 1 -14.77 -12.48 -10.08
CA MET A 1 -14.61 -11.74 -8.81
C MET A 1 -13.51 -12.43 -8.00
N PHE A 2 -12.24 -12.24 -8.36
CA PHE A 2 -11.09 -12.86 -7.66
C PHE A 2 -10.40 -11.79 -6.80
N GLY A 3 -11.08 -11.35 -5.74
CA GLY A 3 -10.60 -10.30 -4.83
C GLY A 3 -10.34 -10.87 -3.44
N LEU A 4 -9.07 -11.16 -3.13
CA LEU A 4 -8.51 -11.42 -1.79
C LEU A 4 -9.42 -12.09 -0.74
N GLY A 5 -9.64 -13.40 -0.86
CA GLY A 5 -10.29 -14.20 0.20
C GLY A 5 -9.55 -14.18 1.55
N ALA A 6 -8.31 -13.66 1.60
CA ALA A 6 -7.52 -13.52 2.82
C ALA A 6 -7.69 -12.17 3.54
N ARG A 7 -8.32 -11.13 2.96
CA ARG A 7 -8.43 -9.79 3.59
C ARG A 7 -9.10 -9.87 4.97
N ASP A 8 -10.22 -10.59 5.06
CA ASP A 8 -10.95 -10.79 6.32
C ASP A 8 -10.15 -11.62 7.33
N ALA A 9 -9.39 -12.59 6.86
CA ALA A 9 -8.51 -13.40 7.71
C ALA A 9 -7.35 -12.56 8.26
N ILE A 10 -6.74 -11.72 7.43
CA ILE A 10 -5.67 -10.80 7.80
C ILE A 10 -6.18 -9.75 8.78
N LEU A 11 -7.33 -9.14 8.52
CA LEU A 11 -7.91 -8.16 9.43
C LEU A 11 -8.17 -8.78 10.81
N ARG A 12 -8.84 -9.94 10.87
CA ARG A 12 -9.09 -10.65 12.13
C ARG A 12 -7.79 -11.01 12.86
N TRP A 13 -6.77 -11.43 12.12
CA TRP A 13 -5.44 -11.69 12.70
C TRP A 13 -4.81 -10.42 13.28
N LEU A 14 -4.90 -9.28 12.60
CA LEU A 14 -4.40 -8.00 13.09
C LEU A 14 -5.18 -7.49 14.31
N GLU A 15 -6.47 -7.74 14.38
CA GLU A 15 -7.32 -7.37 15.53
C GLU A 15 -7.02 -8.20 16.78
N ALA A 16 -6.61 -9.46 16.62
CA ALA A 16 -6.24 -10.33 17.72
C ALA A 16 -4.90 -9.95 18.39
N ARG A 17 -4.16 -8.98 17.82
CA ARG A 17 -2.86 -8.54 18.35
C ARG A 17 -3.01 -7.29 19.22
N SER A 18 -2.39 -7.33 20.40
CA SER A 18 -2.35 -6.19 21.33
C SER A 18 -1.30 -5.14 20.94
N ASP A 19 -0.19 -5.57 20.34
CA ASP A 19 0.91 -4.69 19.92
C ASP A 19 1.19 -4.84 18.42
N LEU A 20 0.96 -3.74 17.70
CA LEU A 20 1.13 -3.62 16.27
C LEU A 20 2.18 -2.55 15.98
N SER A 21 3.14 -2.90 15.12
CA SER A 21 4.06 -1.92 14.56
C SER A 21 3.29 -0.86 13.75
N PRO A 22 3.90 0.31 13.48
CA PRO A 22 3.26 1.35 12.66
C PRO A 22 2.79 0.84 11.31
N ALA A 23 3.59 0.01 10.62
CA ALA A 23 3.19 -0.56 9.34
C ALA A 23 1.95 -1.46 9.47
N LEU A 24 1.90 -2.31 10.49
CA LEU A 24 0.75 -3.20 10.70
C LEU A 24 -0.52 -2.44 11.10
N ARG A 25 -0.40 -1.34 11.85
CA ARG A 25 -1.52 -0.43 12.13
C ARG A 25 -2.06 0.19 10.85
N LEU A 26 -1.17 0.67 9.98
CA LEU A 26 -1.55 1.23 8.69
C LEU A 26 -2.29 0.20 7.81
N VAL A 27 -1.80 -1.04 7.77
CA VAL A 27 -2.50 -2.14 7.06
C VAL A 27 -3.87 -2.41 7.66
N ARG A 28 -3.97 -2.50 8.99
CA ARG A 28 -5.24 -2.74 9.68
C ARG A 28 -6.24 -1.64 9.39
N GLY A 29 -5.81 -0.38 9.47
CA GLY A 29 -6.66 0.78 9.20
C GLY A 29 -7.14 0.82 7.75
N ALA A 30 -6.26 0.55 6.79
CA ALA A 30 -6.61 0.49 5.37
C ALA A 30 -7.64 -0.61 5.07
N LEU A 31 -7.42 -1.82 5.60
CA LEU A 31 -8.37 -2.94 5.47
C LEU A 31 -9.70 -2.65 6.16
N ALA A 32 -9.67 -2.05 7.35
CA ALA A 32 -10.88 -1.69 8.09
C ALA A 32 -11.73 -0.67 7.30
N ARG A 33 -11.11 0.39 6.75
CA ARG A 33 -11.81 1.38 5.92
C ARG A 33 -12.41 0.76 4.66
N HIS A 34 -11.65 -0.12 4.00
CA HIS A 34 -12.15 -0.87 2.84
C HIS A 34 -13.41 -1.69 3.16
N GLN A 35 -13.57 -2.14 4.40
CA GLN A 35 -14.72 -2.89 4.90
C GLN A 35 -15.80 -2.01 5.55
N GLY A 36 -15.67 -0.67 5.49
CA GLY A 36 -16.61 0.27 6.09
C GLY A 36 -16.51 0.40 7.62
N ARG A 37 -15.43 -0.11 8.23
CA ARG A 37 -15.17 -0.06 9.69
C ARG A 37 -14.35 1.19 10.03
N GLU A 38 -15.02 2.34 9.91
CA GLU A 38 -14.38 3.66 9.94
C GLU A 38 -13.78 4.01 11.31
N ASP A 39 -14.38 3.54 12.40
CA ASP A 39 -13.90 3.76 13.77
C ASP A 39 -12.50 3.17 14.01
N ILE A 40 -12.25 1.97 13.46
CA ILE A 40 -10.96 1.28 13.55
C ILE A 40 -9.95 1.94 12.64
N ALA A 41 -10.36 2.23 11.41
CA ALA A 41 -9.52 2.92 10.44
C ALA A 41 -9.00 4.25 10.99
N GLN A 42 -9.90 5.09 11.50
CA GLN A 42 -9.57 6.38 12.04
C GLN A 42 -8.61 6.28 13.23
N ARG A 43 -8.86 5.34 14.16
CA ARG A 43 -7.98 5.12 15.31
C ARG A 43 -6.55 4.76 14.90
N ASP A 44 -6.41 3.87 13.91
CA ASP A 44 -5.10 3.41 13.46
C ASP A 44 -4.35 4.50 12.69
N PHE A 45 -5.04 5.20 11.78
CA PHE A 45 -4.43 6.30 11.05
C PHE A 45 -4.03 7.45 11.98
N GLN A 46 -4.86 7.78 12.98
CA GLN A 46 -4.51 8.79 13.99
C GLN A 46 -3.30 8.38 14.82
N ALA A 47 -3.19 7.10 15.21
CA ALA A 47 -2.02 6.60 15.93
C ALA A 47 -0.73 6.73 15.09
N CYS A 48 -0.79 6.41 13.79
CA CYS A 48 0.34 6.60 12.88
C CYS A 48 0.64 8.09 12.62
N PHE A 49 -0.39 8.93 12.55
CA PHE A 49 -0.25 10.39 12.40
C PHE A 49 0.48 11.02 13.59
N GLN A 50 0.13 10.62 14.82
CA GLN A 50 0.74 11.12 16.06
C GLN A 50 2.23 10.77 16.18
N MET A 51 2.75 9.85 15.35
CA MET A 51 4.19 9.56 15.29
C MET A 51 5.00 10.67 14.62
N MET A 52 4.36 11.70 14.05
CA MET A 52 5.06 12.89 13.57
C MET A 52 5.79 13.66 14.66
N ASP A 53 5.23 13.72 15.86
CA ASP A 53 5.90 14.39 16.98
C ASP A 53 7.24 13.70 17.30
N ILE A 54 7.33 12.40 17.03
CA ILE A 54 8.56 11.58 17.15
C ILE A 54 9.51 11.85 15.95
N LEU A 55 8.97 12.07 14.76
CA LEU A 55 9.75 12.40 13.55
C LEU A 55 10.49 13.74 13.67
N GLU A 56 9.90 14.72 14.36
CA GLU A 56 10.51 16.03 14.55
C GLU A 56 11.58 16.06 15.65
N THR A 57 11.58 15.07 16.55
CA THR A 57 12.39 15.10 17.78
C THR A 57 13.48 14.02 17.84
N GLU A 58 13.38 12.92 17.09
CA GLU A 58 14.33 11.80 17.13
C GLU A 58 14.85 11.36 15.75
N ARG A 59 16.01 10.68 15.71
CA ARG A 59 16.48 9.92 14.53
C ARG A 59 15.49 8.78 14.26
N THR A 60 14.53 9.05 13.41
CA THR A 60 13.38 8.18 13.18
C THR A 60 13.69 7.14 12.11
N SER A 61 13.14 5.93 12.28
CA SER A 61 13.31 4.85 11.31
C SER A 61 12.55 5.18 10.00
N THR A 62 13.02 4.58 8.90
CA THR A 62 12.34 4.66 7.59
C THR A 62 10.90 4.17 7.70
N GLU A 63 10.65 3.08 8.43
CA GLU A 63 9.31 2.53 8.67
C GLU A 63 8.38 3.59 9.27
N THR A 64 8.78 4.23 10.37
CA THR A 64 7.96 5.27 11.05
C THR A 64 7.69 6.45 10.12
N THR A 65 8.69 6.87 9.35
CA THR A 65 8.55 7.99 8.41
C THR A 65 7.54 7.67 7.30
N VAL A 66 7.68 6.51 6.68
CA VAL A 66 6.79 6.09 5.59
C VAL A 66 5.36 5.90 6.09
N THR A 67 5.20 5.24 7.23
CA THR A 67 3.89 4.92 7.79
C THR A 67 3.14 6.15 8.25
N ALA A 68 3.83 7.11 8.88
CA ALA A 68 3.26 8.42 9.17
C ALA A 68 2.79 9.09 7.87
N ARG A 69 3.67 9.26 6.87
CA ARG A 69 3.29 9.90 5.59
C ARG A 69 2.08 9.26 4.92
N LEU A 70 2.00 7.93 4.89
CA LEU A 70 0.83 7.23 4.34
C LEU A 70 -0.43 7.41 5.20
N ALA A 71 -0.30 7.57 6.52
CA ALA A 71 -1.43 7.96 7.37
C ALA A 71 -1.92 9.37 7.08
N PHE A 72 -1.04 10.33 6.76
CA PHE A 72 -1.45 11.67 6.28
C PHE A 72 -2.25 11.58 4.99
N PHE A 73 -1.79 10.76 4.04
CA PHE A 73 -2.54 10.51 2.82
C PHE A 73 -3.89 9.86 3.11
N ALA A 74 -3.93 8.85 3.97
CA ALA A 74 -5.17 8.17 4.35
C ALA A 74 -6.18 9.07 5.06
N LEU A 75 -5.72 10.10 5.75
CA LEU A 75 -6.55 11.10 6.43
C LEU A 75 -6.83 12.35 5.57
N ASP A 76 -6.44 12.33 4.29
CA ASP A 76 -6.58 13.43 3.33
C ASP A 76 -5.89 14.75 3.78
N TYR A 77 -4.85 14.67 4.62
CA TYR A 77 -4.05 15.82 5.05
C TYR A 77 -2.93 16.19 4.07
N LEU A 78 -2.38 15.21 3.34
CA LEU A 78 -1.35 15.44 2.34
C LEU A 78 -1.74 14.82 0.99
N PRO A 79 -1.47 15.52 -0.12
CA PRO A 79 -1.70 14.97 -1.45
C PRO A 79 -0.71 13.83 -1.74
N TRP A 80 -1.12 12.92 -2.62
CA TRP A 80 -0.36 11.71 -2.97
C TRP A 80 1.07 12.04 -3.41
N GLU A 81 1.27 13.06 -4.23
CA GLU A 81 2.58 13.41 -4.81
C GLU A 81 3.60 13.77 -3.73
N VAL A 82 3.16 14.41 -2.65
CA VAL A 82 4.01 14.79 -1.51
C VAL A 82 4.39 13.58 -0.67
N VAL A 83 3.48 12.60 -0.57
CA VAL A 83 3.69 11.36 0.19
C VAL A 83 4.52 10.34 -0.61
N TRP A 84 4.23 10.21 -1.90
CA TRP A 84 4.77 9.17 -2.78
C TRP A 84 6.19 9.45 -3.24
N GLN A 85 6.53 10.68 -3.63
CA GLN A 85 7.87 10.98 -4.17
C GLN A 85 9.02 10.53 -3.25
N PRO A 86 8.99 10.76 -1.92
CA PRO A 86 10.03 10.25 -1.03
C PRO A 86 10.06 8.72 -0.96
N ILE A 87 8.90 8.06 -0.94
CA ILE A 87 8.79 6.59 -0.85
C ILE A 87 9.34 5.94 -2.12
N GLN A 88 9.03 6.51 -3.29
CA GLN A 88 9.47 5.98 -4.58
C GLN A 88 11.00 5.98 -4.72
N ARG A 89 11.67 6.97 -4.12
CA ARG A 89 13.13 7.16 -4.18
C ARG A 89 13.92 6.25 -3.25
N LEU A 90 13.26 5.51 -2.35
CA LEU A 90 13.95 4.55 -1.49
C LEU A 90 14.51 3.39 -2.33
N VAL A 91 15.78 3.07 -2.12
CA VAL A 91 16.50 1.99 -2.82
C VAL A 91 16.56 0.76 -1.92
N GLY A 92 16.14 -0.41 -2.42
CA GLY A 92 16.13 -1.66 -1.66
C GLY A 92 15.00 -1.79 -0.63
N GLU A 93 14.00 -0.91 -0.70
CA GLU A 93 12.88 -0.84 0.23
C GLU A 93 11.53 -0.98 -0.51
N GLU A 94 11.47 -1.92 -1.45
CA GLU A 94 10.31 -2.21 -2.29
C GLU A 94 9.06 -2.55 -1.46
N CYS A 95 9.25 -3.06 -0.24
CA CYS A 95 8.18 -3.35 0.70
C CYS A 95 7.33 -2.11 1.03
N TYR A 96 7.93 -0.91 1.11
CA TYR A 96 7.18 0.32 1.35
C TYR A 96 6.41 0.79 0.14
N ARG A 97 6.92 0.54 -1.07
CA ARG A 97 6.16 0.77 -2.32
C ARG A 97 4.97 -0.17 -2.41
N ALA A 98 5.14 -1.42 -2.02
CA ALA A 98 4.05 -2.40 -1.92
C ALA A 98 3.00 -2.01 -0.88
N LEU A 99 3.44 -1.52 0.29
CA LEU A 99 2.56 -1.00 1.33
C LEU A 99 1.74 0.19 0.82
N ALA A 100 2.39 1.17 0.17
CA ALA A 100 1.73 2.34 -0.41
C ALA A 100 0.67 1.93 -1.45
N ALA A 101 1.00 1.00 -2.35
CA ALA A 101 0.08 0.50 -3.37
C ALA A 101 -1.17 -0.15 -2.76
N MET A 102 -0.98 -0.99 -1.74
CA MET A 102 -2.07 -1.67 -1.05
C MET A 102 -2.95 -0.70 -0.25
N VAL A 103 -2.34 0.28 0.44
CA VAL A 103 -3.08 1.31 1.19
C VAL A 103 -3.96 2.11 0.24
N ALA A 104 -3.40 2.62 -0.86
CA ALA A 104 -4.17 3.33 -1.88
C ALA A 104 -5.30 2.46 -2.48
N GLU A 105 -5.04 1.18 -2.75
CA GLU A 105 -6.08 0.25 -3.23
C GLU A 105 -7.23 0.14 -2.23
N CYS A 106 -6.92 -0.06 -0.95
CA CYS A 106 -7.92 -0.23 0.11
C CYS A 106 -8.73 1.05 0.36
N LEU A 107 -8.11 2.21 0.19
CA LEU A 107 -8.75 3.52 0.31
C LEU A 107 -9.60 3.90 -0.91
N GLY A 108 -9.66 3.06 -1.95
CA GLY A 108 -10.41 3.37 -3.17
C GLY A 108 -9.76 4.48 -4.01
N ARG A 109 -8.42 4.55 -4.00
CA ARG A 109 -7.59 5.51 -4.74
C ARG A 109 -6.86 4.78 -5.90
N PRO A 110 -7.56 4.45 -7.00
CA PRO A 110 -7.04 3.52 -8.01
C PRO A 110 -5.89 4.09 -8.85
N VAL A 111 -5.81 5.41 -9.03
CA VAL A 111 -4.75 6.05 -9.83
C VAL A 111 -3.41 5.96 -9.07
N GLU A 112 -3.44 6.33 -7.80
CA GLU A 112 -2.34 6.29 -6.85
C GLU A 112 -1.87 4.85 -6.62
N SER A 113 -2.83 3.93 -6.44
CA SER A 113 -2.54 2.50 -6.31
C SER A 113 -1.88 1.94 -7.55
N ALA A 114 -2.37 2.29 -8.75
CA ALA A 114 -1.78 1.84 -10.00
C ALA A 114 -0.35 2.37 -10.18
N GLU A 115 -0.10 3.65 -9.87
CA GLU A 115 1.25 4.23 -9.92
C GLU A 115 2.22 3.44 -9.03
N ALA A 116 1.83 3.18 -7.79
CA ALA A 116 2.66 2.42 -6.86
C ALA A 116 2.85 0.96 -7.32
N TYR A 117 1.82 0.29 -7.84
CA TYR A 117 1.96 -1.07 -8.36
C TYR A 117 2.87 -1.16 -9.60
N ARG A 118 2.81 -0.18 -10.52
CA ARG A 118 3.75 -0.13 -11.66
C ARG A 118 5.20 -0.01 -11.21
N SER A 119 5.45 0.74 -10.13
CA SER A 119 6.81 0.89 -9.59
C SER A 119 7.43 -0.42 -9.10
N LEU A 120 6.62 -1.43 -8.76
CA LEU A 120 7.08 -2.76 -8.34
C LEU A 120 7.45 -3.67 -9.51
N GLY A 121 7.08 -3.31 -10.74
CA GLY A 121 7.28 -4.12 -11.95
C GLY A 121 8.72 -4.21 -12.43
N GLN A 122 9.67 -3.50 -11.80
CA GLN A 122 11.08 -3.58 -12.16
C GLN A 122 11.66 -4.97 -11.82
N ILE A 123 12.32 -5.59 -12.79
CA ILE A 123 12.99 -6.88 -12.64
C ILE A 123 14.04 -6.78 -11.52
N GLY A 124 14.03 -7.74 -10.59
CA GLY A 124 14.91 -7.76 -9.42
C GLY A 124 14.29 -7.20 -8.13
N SER A 125 13.08 -6.64 -8.18
CA SER A 125 12.39 -6.11 -7.00
C SER A 125 11.95 -7.18 -5.99
N GLY A 126 11.73 -8.42 -6.43
CA GLY A 126 11.07 -9.46 -5.63
C GLY A 126 9.55 -9.27 -5.48
N PHE A 127 8.99 -8.15 -5.96
CA PHE A 127 7.57 -7.79 -5.84
C PHE A 127 6.85 -7.71 -7.20
N VAL A 128 7.49 -8.08 -8.31
CA VAL A 128 6.91 -8.02 -9.66
C VAL A 128 5.54 -8.69 -9.74
N ALA A 129 5.41 -9.90 -9.19
CA ALA A 129 4.14 -10.64 -9.18
C ALA A 129 3.05 -9.92 -8.36
N LEU A 130 3.43 -9.22 -7.29
CA LEU A 130 2.49 -8.39 -6.52
C LEU A 130 2.03 -7.18 -7.34
N GLY A 131 2.97 -6.51 -8.02
CA GLY A 131 2.70 -5.40 -8.94
C GLY A 131 1.70 -5.79 -10.02
N GLN A 132 1.98 -6.86 -10.76
CA GLN A 132 1.13 -7.36 -11.84
C GLN A 132 -0.27 -7.74 -11.33
N ARG A 133 -0.36 -8.51 -10.25
CA ARG A 133 -1.65 -8.89 -9.66
C ARG A 133 -2.43 -7.67 -9.15
N GLY A 134 -1.74 -6.65 -8.63
CA GLY A 134 -2.33 -5.38 -8.22
C GLY A 134 -2.98 -4.67 -9.40
N LEU A 135 -2.22 -4.49 -10.48
CA LEU A 135 -2.73 -3.87 -11.72
C LEU A 135 -3.90 -4.66 -12.32
N GLN A 136 -3.83 -5.99 -12.34
CA GLN A 136 -4.95 -6.84 -12.78
C GLN A 136 -6.22 -6.62 -11.96
N ARG A 137 -6.12 -6.49 -10.62
CA ARG A 137 -7.28 -6.18 -9.76
C ARG A 137 -7.88 -4.81 -10.06
N LEU A 138 -7.05 -3.85 -10.49
CA LEU A 138 -7.48 -2.52 -10.91
C LEU A 138 -8.02 -2.48 -12.35
N GLY A 139 -8.00 -3.60 -13.08
CA GLY A 139 -8.38 -3.64 -14.50
C GLY A 139 -7.35 -3.02 -15.45
N LEU A 140 -6.09 -2.92 -15.01
CA LEU A 140 -4.97 -2.30 -15.73
C LEU A 140 -3.84 -3.30 -16.04
N GLY A 141 -4.10 -4.60 -15.92
CA GLY A 141 -3.14 -5.62 -16.34
C GLY A 141 -3.04 -5.63 -17.87
N GLU A 142 -1.83 -5.81 -18.40
CA GLU A 142 -1.69 -6.23 -19.80
C GLU A 142 -2.42 -7.56 -19.93
N GLU A 143 -3.40 -7.64 -20.83
CA GLU A 143 -3.92 -8.92 -21.28
C GLU A 143 -2.72 -9.70 -21.85
N ASP A 144 -2.52 -10.93 -21.38
CA ASP A 144 -1.64 -11.90 -22.02
C ASP A 144 -2.08 -12.02 -23.48
N THR A 145 -1.52 -11.19 -24.35
CA THR A 145 -1.66 -11.37 -25.79
C THR A 145 -0.90 -12.66 -26.09
N PRO A 146 -1.56 -13.75 -26.52
CA PRO A 146 -0.85 -14.95 -26.87
C PRO A 146 0.20 -14.58 -27.93
N PRO A 147 1.40 -15.19 -27.90
CA PRO A 147 2.43 -14.89 -28.89
C PRO A 147 1.80 -15.07 -30.27
N SER A 148 1.70 -13.97 -31.03
CA SER A 148 1.25 -13.99 -32.41
C SER A 148 2.11 -15.01 -33.13
N GLU A 149 1.49 -16.12 -33.56
CA GLU A 149 2.14 -17.14 -34.38
C GLU A 149 2.89 -16.44 -35.51
N PRO A 150 4.14 -16.83 -35.82
CA PRO A 150 4.83 -16.25 -36.95
C PRO A 150 4.01 -16.57 -38.21
N LEU A 151 3.61 -15.51 -38.92
CA LEU A 151 3.13 -15.61 -40.29
C LEU A 151 4.23 -16.30 -41.11
N ASN A 152 4.06 -17.59 -41.37
CA ASN A 152 4.82 -18.29 -42.39
C ASN A 152 4.38 -17.72 -43.75
N LEU A 153 5.24 -16.86 -44.31
CA LEU A 153 5.26 -16.50 -45.73
C LEU A 153 5.94 -17.60 -46.53
#